data_AF-A0A484FFQ2-F1
#
_entry.id   AF-A0A484FFQ2-F1
#
_cell.length_a   1.000
_cell.length_b   1.000
_cell.length_c   1.000
_cell.angle_alpha   90.00
_cell.angle_beta   90.00
_cell.angle_gamma   90.00
#
_symmetry.space_group_name_H-M   'P 1'
#
loop_
_entity.id
_entity.type
_entity.pdbx_description
1 polymer ?
#
loop_
_entity_poly.entity_id
_entity_poly.type
_entity_poly.pdbx_seq_one_letter_code
_entity_poly.pdbx_strand_id
1 'polypeptide(L)'
;MSIIETITIDHVPADHAVHVAFFKDVQNAAFLHSQLLARNPDFEYSLIDASVAVSRTHILAAAFKAVTAKVDGSLKTPNVHSELVASLSSANNIAEAYRRYGISPSSKDVIAVKVVGPSPSNFHSVEDVENHLKEHFQGNPVPFTDESIATSTDWAKVRKYYKLNGLAWLDAIKDEAGKPTIKDKHRNLHRKGLYHLAAPSSLLTTYPASHLFRFASS
;
A
#
# COMPACT_ATOMS: atom_id res chain seq x y z
N MET A 1 -21.22 3.43 -11.77
CA MET A 1 -19.74 3.35 -11.71
C MET A 1 -19.42 1.97 -11.14
N SER A 2 -18.52 1.21 -11.76
CA SER A 2 -18.18 -0.13 -11.24
C SER A 2 -17.38 0.01 -9.94
N ILE A 3 -17.60 -0.91 -9.01
CA ILE A 3 -16.84 -1.02 -7.75
C ILE A 3 -15.71 -2.06 -7.82
N ILE A 4 -15.62 -2.80 -8.92
CA ILE A 4 -14.57 -3.80 -9.18
C ILE A 4 -13.51 -3.21 -10.11
N GLU A 5 -12.25 -3.52 -9.80
CA GLU A 5 -11.14 -3.42 -10.74
C GLU A 5 -10.74 -4.83 -11.20
N THR A 6 -10.67 -5.05 -12.52
CA THR A 6 -10.17 -6.30 -13.11
C THR A 6 -8.71 -6.13 -13.50
N ILE A 7 -7.86 -7.00 -12.96
CA ILE A 7 -6.41 -6.97 -13.14
C ILE A 7 -5.97 -8.30 -13.77
N THR A 8 -5.36 -8.20 -14.96
CA THR A 8 -4.63 -9.30 -15.58
C THR A 8 -3.28 -9.44 -14.92
N ILE A 9 -2.86 -10.68 -14.61
CA ILE A 9 -1.56 -10.95 -14.00
C ILE A 9 -0.59 -11.42 -15.09
N ASP A 10 0.49 -10.68 -15.30
CA ASP A 10 1.55 -11.06 -16.24
C ASP A 10 2.18 -12.41 -15.85
N HIS A 11 2.56 -13.18 -16.87
CA HIS A 11 3.16 -14.53 -16.74
C HIS A 11 2.28 -15.63 -16.11
N VAL A 12 0.98 -15.37 -15.94
CA VAL A 12 -0.03 -16.38 -15.64
C VAL A 12 -0.79 -16.73 -16.93
N PRO A 13 -1.31 -17.97 -17.10
CA PRO A 13 -2.25 -18.29 -18.18
C PRO A 13 -3.38 -17.27 -18.33
N ALA A 14 -3.65 -16.84 -19.57
CA ALA A 14 -4.55 -15.72 -19.87
C ALA A 14 -6.04 -15.97 -19.56
N ASP A 15 -6.39 -17.20 -19.14
CA ASP A 15 -7.71 -17.58 -18.63
C ASP A 15 -7.92 -17.22 -17.14
N HIS A 16 -6.88 -16.75 -16.44
CA HIS A 16 -6.97 -16.29 -15.06
C HIS A 16 -7.06 -14.76 -14.97
N ALA A 17 -8.12 -14.28 -14.33
CA ALA A 17 -8.35 -12.87 -14.04
C ALA A 17 -8.48 -12.65 -12.52
N VAL A 18 -8.04 -11.49 -12.03
CA VAL A 18 -8.19 -11.10 -10.63
C VAL A 18 -9.09 -9.88 -10.53
N HIS A 19 -10.24 -10.05 -9.88
CA HIS A 19 -11.17 -8.98 -9.59
C HIS A 19 -10.97 -8.52 -8.15
N VAL A 20 -10.74 -7.21 -7.96
CA VAL A 20 -10.54 -6.60 -6.66
C VAL A 20 -11.61 -5.56 -6.40
N ALA A 21 -12.23 -5.61 -5.22
CA ALA A 21 -13.03 -4.53 -4.68
C ALA A 21 -12.47 -4.12 -3.31
N PHE A 22 -12.50 -2.83 -3.00
CA PHE A 22 -12.07 -2.31 -1.71
C PHE A 22 -13.22 -1.57 -1.03
N PHE A 23 -13.57 -2.01 0.17
CA PHE A 23 -14.63 -1.41 0.98
C PHE A 23 -14.04 -0.80 2.25
N LYS A 24 -14.47 0.41 2.58
CA LYS A 24 -14.22 1.07 3.86
C LYS A 24 -15.46 1.08 4.75
N ASP A 25 -15.27 1.26 6.05
CA ASP A 25 -16.35 1.38 7.03
C ASP A 25 -17.38 0.23 6.95
N VAL A 26 -16.91 -1.01 6.76
CA VAL A 26 -17.72 -2.22 6.68
C VAL A 26 -18.40 -2.50 8.02
N GLN A 27 -19.73 -2.49 8.02
CA GLN A 27 -20.58 -2.66 9.20
C GLN A 27 -20.87 -4.14 9.51
N ASN A 28 -20.76 -5.04 8.52
CA ASN A 28 -21.13 -6.45 8.63
C ASN A 28 -19.94 -7.42 8.56
N ALA A 29 -18.73 -7.00 8.95
CA ALA A 29 -17.52 -7.84 8.91
C ALA A 29 -17.66 -9.15 9.73
N ALA A 30 -18.43 -9.15 10.82
CA ALA A 30 -18.77 -10.36 11.58
C ALA A 30 -19.56 -11.39 10.77
N PHE A 31 -20.48 -10.95 9.91
CA PHE A 31 -21.21 -11.80 8.97
C PHE A 31 -20.29 -12.32 7.87
N LEU A 32 -19.50 -11.45 7.24
CA LEU A 32 -18.55 -11.86 6.20
C LEU A 32 -17.55 -12.91 6.71
N HIS A 33 -17.03 -12.72 7.93
CA HIS A 33 -16.15 -13.66 8.59
C HIS A 33 -16.85 -15.00 8.92
N SER A 34 -18.13 -15.00 9.31
CA SER A 34 -18.84 -16.26 9.56
C SER A 34 -19.09 -17.07 8.29
N GLN A 35 -19.31 -16.42 7.13
CA GLN A 35 -19.41 -17.11 5.83
C GLN A 35 -18.11 -17.83 5.46
N LEU A 36 -16.94 -17.22 5.72
CA LEU A 36 -15.64 -17.86 5.52
C LEU A 36 -15.44 -19.07 6.45
N LEU A 37 -15.81 -18.94 7.73
CA LEU A 37 -15.73 -20.06 8.68
C LEU A 37 -16.67 -21.21 8.33
N ALA A 38 -17.87 -20.90 7.81
CA ALA A 38 -18.82 -21.88 7.30
C ALA A 38 -18.39 -22.52 5.97
N ARG A 39 -17.32 -22.02 5.33
CA ARG A 39 -16.87 -22.40 3.98
C ARG A 39 -17.99 -22.27 2.95
N ASN A 40 -18.79 -21.20 3.05
CA ASN A 40 -19.86 -20.95 2.08
C ASN A 40 -19.22 -20.72 0.68
N PRO A 41 -19.53 -21.53 -0.35
CA PRO A 41 -18.94 -21.40 -1.68
C PRO A 41 -19.27 -20.06 -2.36
N ASP A 42 -20.41 -19.45 -2.03
CA ASP A 42 -20.81 -18.13 -2.55
C ASP A 42 -19.86 -17.03 -2.03
N PHE A 43 -19.30 -17.23 -0.83
CA PHE A 43 -18.30 -16.36 -0.22
C PHE A 43 -16.86 -16.83 -0.42
N GLU A 44 -16.58 -17.60 -1.47
CA GLU A 44 -15.19 -17.96 -1.83
C GLU A 44 -14.41 -16.76 -2.39
N TYR A 45 -13.91 -15.92 -1.49
CA TYR A 45 -13.10 -14.73 -1.74
C TYR A 45 -11.90 -14.69 -0.79
N SER A 46 -10.86 -13.97 -1.21
CA SER A 46 -9.76 -13.59 -0.34
C SER A 46 -10.19 -12.29 0.34
N LEU A 47 -10.75 -12.36 1.55
CA LEU A 47 -11.15 -11.18 2.33
C LEU A 47 -10.02 -10.80 3.28
N ILE A 48 -9.39 -9.67 2.99
CA ILE A 48 -8.15 -9.20 3.61
C ILE A 48 -8.47 -7.99 4.50
N ASP A 49 -7.93 -7.95 5.72
CA ASP A 49 -7.99 -6.76 6.58
C ASP A 49 -7.08 -5.67 5.96
N ALA A 50 -7.67 -4.57 5.47
CA ALA A 50 -6.92 -3.54 4.78
C ALA A 50 -5.91 -2.82 5.70
N SER A 51 -6.04 -2.93 7.02
CA SER A 51 -5.08 -2.34 7.96
C SER A 51 -3.71 -3.03 7.99
N VAL A 52 -3.54 -4.18 7.33
CA VAL A 52 -2.22 -4.80 7.07
C VAL A 52 -1.77 -4.69 5.61
N ALA A 53 -2.60 -4.15 4.73
CA ALA A 53 -2.20 -3.79 3.37
C ALA A 53 -1.27 -2.57 3.41
N VAL A 54 -0.33 -2.52 2.47
CA VAL A 54 0.74 -1.49 2.42
C VAL A 54 0.76 -0.79 1.06
N SER A 55 0.42 -1.52 -0.01
CA SER A 55 0.21 -1.03 -1.38
C SER A 55 -0.60 -2.05 -2.17
N ARG A 56 -1.05 -1.68 -3.36
CA ARG A 56 -1.60 -2.57 -4.39
C ARG A 56 -0.63 -3.70 -4.68
N THR A 57 0.63 -3.37 -4.95
CA THR A 57 1.68 -4.34 -5.30
C THR A 57 1.87 -5.39 -4.20
N HIS A 58 1.68 -5.04 -2.92
CA HIS A 58 1.70 -6.02 -1.83
C HIS A 58 0.59 -7.08 -1.98
N ILE A 59 -0.65 -6.67 -2.27
CA ILE A 59 -1.78 -7.59 -2.48
C ILE A 59 -1.62 -8.37 -3.78
N LEU A 60 -1.20 -7.72 -4.87
CA LEU A 60 -1.02 -8.34 -6.18
C LEU A 60 0.14 -9.34 -6.19
N ALA A 61 1.21 -9.12 -5.43
CA ALA A 61 2.27 -10.11 -5.26
C ALA A 61 1.79 -11.36 -4.52
N ALA A 62 0.89 -11.21 -3.54
CA ALA A 62 0.24 -12.36 -2.89
C ALA A 62 -0.74 -13.07 -3.84
N ALA A 63 -1.47 -12.33 -4.67
CA ALA A 63 -2.34 -12.90 -5.71
C ALA A 63 -1.54 -13.69 -6.74
N PHE A 64 -0.45 -13.14 -7.28
CA PHE A 64 0.48 -13.82 -8.18
C PHE A 64 0.96 -15.14 -7.56
N LYS A 65 1.54 -15.10 -6.35
CA LYS A 65 2.02 -16.30 -5.64
C LYS A 65 0.95 -17.39 -5.50
N ALA A 66 -0.27 -17.00 -5.13
CA ALA A 66 -1.38 -17.94 -4.97
C ALA A 66 -1.82 -18.56 -6.29
N VAL A 67 -1.90 -17.75 -7.36
CA VAL A 67 -2.27 -18.22 -8.70
C VAL A 67 -1.18 -19.11 -9.30
N THR A 68 0.10 -18.77 -9.14
CA THR A 68 1.22 -19.66 -9.50
C THR A 68 1.12 -20.99 -8.74
N ALA A 69 0.90 -20.96 -7.42
CA ALA A 69 0.74 -22.19 -6.64
C ALA A 69 -0.48 -23.03 -7.06
N LYS A 70 -1.56 -22.40 -7.55
CA LYS A 70 -2.72 -23.09 -8.15
C LYS A 70 -2.35 -23.76 -9.47
N VAL A 71 -1.68 -23.05 -10.37
CA VAL A 71 -1.24 -23.55 -11.70
C VAL A 71 -0.24 -24.70 -11.55
N ASP A 72 0.70 -24.59 -10.61
CA ASP A 72 1.72 -25.59 -10.32
C ASP A 72 1.18 -26.80 -9.51
N GLY A 73 -0.09 -26.77 -9.08
CA GLY A 73 -0.67 -27.80 -8.20
C GLY A 73 -0.03 -27.87 -6.80
N SER A 74 0.63 -26.80 -6.36
CA SER A 74 1.43 -26.72 -5.12
C SER A 74 0.75 -25.94 -3.98
N LEU A 75 -0.57 -25.73 -4.07
CA LEU A 75 -1.38 -25.14 -3.01
C LEU A 75 -1.18 -25.86 -1.67
N LYS A 76 -0.97 -25.09 -0.61
CA LYS A 76 -0.88 -25.56 0.79
C LYS A 76 -2.22 -25.44 1.52
N THR A 77 -3.13 -24.69 0.92
CA THR A 77 -4.46 -24.36 1.42
C THR A 77 -5.55 -24.95 0.48
N PRO A 78 -6.82 -25.04 0.90
CA PRO A 78 -7.86 -25.72 0.12
C PRO A 78 -8.21 -25.06 -1.22
N ASN A 79 -8.02 -23.74 -1.37
CA ASN A 79 -8.28 -23.01 -2.61
C ASN A 79 -7.37 -21.79 -2.77
N VAL A 80 -7.30 -21.26 -4.00
CA VAL A 80 -6.42 -20.13 -4.37
C VAL A 80 -6.67 -18.86 -3.56
N HIS A 81 -7.92 -18.59 -3.16
CA HIS A 81 -8.28 -17.41 -2.38
C HIS A 81 -7.72 -17.49 -0.95
N SER A 82 -7.78 -18.67 -0.35
CA SER A 82 -7.15 -18.95 0.94
C SER A 82 -5.61 -18.97 0.86
N GLU A 83 -5.03 -19.41 -0.27
CA GLU A 83 -3.59 -19.35 -0.51
C GLU A 83 -3.09 -17.90 -0.64
N LEU A 84 -3.91 -16.99 -1.17
CA LEU A 84 -3.60 -15.56 -1.24
C LEU A 84 -3.45 -14.96 0.15
N VAL A 85 -4.40 -15.20 1.05
CA VAL A 85 -4.32 -14.73 2.44
C VAL A 85 -3.14 -15.37 3.18
N ALA A 86 -2.85 -16.65 2.93
CA ALA A 86 -1.67 -17.31 3.46
C ALA A 86 -0.36 -16.70 2.91
N SER A 87 -0.34 -16.33 1.63
CA SER A 87 0.82 -15.78 0.91
C SER A 87 1.24 -14.38 1.34
N LEU A 88 0.38 -13.64 2.05
CA LEU A 88 0.73 -12.38 2.72
C LEU A 88 1.64 -12.59 3.93
N SER A 89 1.62 -13.78 4.55
CA SER A 89 2.47 -14.10 5.69
C SER A 89 3.90 -14.42 5.27
N SER A 90 4.87 -13.92 6.05
CA SER A 90 6.28 -14.33 5.97
C SER A 90 6.59 -15.64 6.72
N ALA A 91 5.58 -16.27 7.33
CA ALA A 91 5.71 -17.50 8.11
C ALA A 91 4.76 -18.60 7.60
N ASN A 92 5.20 -19.86 7.68
CA ASN A 92 4.47 -21.05 7.21
C ASN A 92 3.26 -21.47 8.07
N ASN A 93 2.79 -20.62 9.00
CA ASN A 93 1.62 -20.92 9.83
C ASN A 93 0.35 -20.32 9.21
N ILE A 94 -0.38 -21.15 8.45
CA ILE A 94 -1.61 -20.77 7.73
C ILE A 94 -2.69 -20.24 8.69
N ALA A 95 -2.88 -20.87 9.87
CA ALA A 95 -3.89 -20.45 10.84
C ALA A 95 -3.55 -19.12 11.56
N GLU A 96 -2.26 -18.79 11.68
CA GLU A 96 -1.82 -17.45 12.11
C GLU A 96 -1.96 -16.44 10.96
N ALA A 97 -1.70 -16.85 9.71
CA ALA A 97 -1.86 -15.98 8.55
C ALA A 97 -3.32 -15.53 8.38
N TYR A 98 -4.29 -16.43 8.45
CA TYR A 98 -5.71 -16.07 8.40
C TYR A 98 -6.12 -15.11 9.52
N ARG A 99 -5.62 -15.32 10.75
CA ARG A 99 -5.93 -14.43 11.89
C ARG A 99 -5.24 -13.05 11.84
N ARG A 100 -4.19 -12.89 11.04
CA ARG A 100 -3.43 -11.62 10.91
C ARG A 100 -3.79 -10.84 9.65
N TYR A 101 -4.01 -11.54 8.55
CA TYR A 101 -4.15 -10.95 7.22
C TYR A 101 -5.56 -11.12 6.65
N GLY A 102 -6.30 -12.13 7.09
CA GLY A 102 -7.74 -12.24 6.80
C GLY A 102 -8.55 -11.26 7.66
N ILE A 103 -9.80 -11.05 7.28
CA ILE A 103 -10.75 -10.28 8.10
C ILE A 103 -11.02 -10.94 9.45
N SER A 104 -11.50 -10.13 10.38
CA SER A 104 -12.03 -10.51 11.69
C SER A 104 -13.42 -9.90 11.89
N PRO A 105 -14.19 -10.32 12.91
CA PRO A 105 -15.47 -9.68 13.23
C PRO A 105 -15.40 -8.18 13.55
N SER A 106 -14.21 -7.65 13.83
CA SER A 106 -13.95 -6.23 14.14
C SER A 106 -13.19 -5.48 13.02
N SER A 107 -12.95 -6.12 11.87
CA SER A 107 -12.31 -5.45 10.72
C SER A 107 -13.25 -4.39 10.13
N LYS A 108 -12.69 -3.21 9.84
CA LYS A 108 -13.46 -2.06 9.32
C LYS A 108 -13.29 -1.86 7.82
N ASP A 109 -12.06 -2.02 7.34
CA ASP A 109 -11.72 -1.81 5.93
C ASP A 109 -11.30 -3.16 5.35
N VAL A 110 -11.92 -3.58 4.25
CA VAL A 110 -11.84 -4.94 3.69
C VAL A 110 -11.52 -4.88 2.20
N ILE A 111 -10.42 -5.50 1.81
CA ILE A 111 -10.10 -5.76 0.40
C ILE A 111 -10.61 -7.16 0.07
N ALA A 112 -11.53 -7.25 -0.89
CA ALA A 112 -12.09 -8.49 -1.40
C ALA A 112 -11.43 -8.83 -2.74
N VAL A 113 -10.77 -9.97 -2.83
CA VAL A 113 -10.10 -10.45 -4.05
C VAL A 113 -10.73 -11.75 -4.53
N LYS A 114 -11.30 -11.76 -5.73
CA LYS A 114 -11.77 -12.95 -6.45
C LYS A 114 -10.79 -13.29 -7.57
N VAL A 115 -10.21 -14.49 -7.51
CA VAL A 115 -9.52 -15.10 -8.66
C VAL A 115 -10.54 -15.90 -9.46
N VAL A 116 -10.68 -15.57 -10.75
CA VAL A 116 -11.41 -16.35 -11.75
C VAL A 116 -10.40 -17.13 -12.59
N GLY A 117 -10.78 -18.31 -13.10
CA GLY A 117 -9.95 -19.20 -13.91
C GLY A 117 -10.81 -20.28 -14.56
N PRO A 118 -10.23 -21.28 -15.25
CA PRO A 118 -10.94 -22.32 -16.00
C PRO A 118 -11.66 -23.35 -15.11
N SER A 119 -11.59 -23.20 -13.79
CA SER A 119 -12.23 -24.09 -12.81
C SER A 119 -13.69 -23.66 -12.61
N PRO A 120 -14.65 -24.58 -12.42
CA PRO A 120 -16.03 -24.22 -12.12
C PRO A 120 -16.11 -23.30 -10.91
N SER A 121 -16.92 -22.26 -11.05
CA SER A 121 -17.09 -21.12 -10.15
C SER A 121 -18.56 -20.72 -10.17
N ASN A 122 -19.13 -20.36 -9.01
CA ASN A 122 -20.51 -19.85 -8.91
C ASN A 122 -20.70 -18.50 -9.62
N PHE A 123 -19.60 -17.84 -9.98
CA PHE A 123 -19.57 -16.59 -10.74
C PHE A 123 -19.11 -16.88 -12.17
N HIS A 124 -19.89 -16.45 -13.16
CA HIS A 124 -19.65 -16.68 -14.58
C HIS A 124 -19.21 -15.40 -15.32
N SER A 125 -19.44 -14.23 -14.73
CA SER A 125 -19.10 -12.91 -15.25
C SER A 125 -18.53 -11.99 -14.16
N VAL A 126 -17.95 -10.85 -14.55
CA VAL A 126 -17.48 -9.82 -13.61
C VAL A 126 -18.67 -9.16 -12.91
N GLU A 127 -19.77 -9.02 -13.64
CA GLU A 127 -21.05 -8.49 -13.22
C GLU A 127 -21.68 -9.32 -12.09
N ASP A 128 -21.59 -10.66 -12.15
CA ASP A 128 -22.06 -11.54 -11.07
C ASP A 128 -21.27 -11.28 -9.77
N VAL A 129 -19.94 -11.16 -9.89
CA VAL A 129 -19.06 -10.85 -8.75
C VAL A 129 -19.40 -9.47 -8.19
N GLU A 130 -19.63 -8.47 -9.05
CA GLU A 130 -19.97 -7.11 -8.62
C GLU A 130 -21.33 -7.04 -7.92
N ASN A 131 -22.33 -7.76 -8.43
CA ASN A 131 -23.68 -7.79 -7.85
C ASN A 131 -23.67 -8.49 -6.48
N HIS A 132 -23.03 -9.65 -6.36
CA HIS A 132 -22.90 -10.36 -5.08
C HIS A 132 -22.14 -9.53 -4.03
N LEU A 133 -21.08 -8.83 -4.43
CA LEU A 133 -20.38 -7.91 -3.52
C LEU A 133 -21.29 -6.74 -3.08
N LYS A 134 -22.05 -6.11 -3.99
CA LYS A 134 -23.02 -5.05 -3.65
C LYS A 134 -24.14 -5.51 -2.72
N GLU A 135 -24.62 -6.74 -2.89
CA GLU A 135 -25.70 -7.29 -2.09
C GLU A 135 -25.25 -7.62 -0.65
N HIS A 136 -24.04 -8.14 -0.49
CA HIS A 136 -23.59 -8.69 0.79
C HIS A 136 -22.55 -7.86 1.55
N PHE A 137 -21.91 -6.85 0.96
CA PHE A 137 -20.93 -5.98 1.65
C PHE A 137 -21.58 -4.67 2.08
N GLN A 138 -21.78 -4.49 3.39
CA GLN A 138 -22.35 -3.27 3.96
C GLN A 138 -21.22 -2.29 4.30
N GLY A 139 -20.65 -1.64 3.29
CA GLY A 139 -19.58 -0.64 3.45
C GLY A 139 -19.48 0.29 2.25
N ASN A 140 -18.58 1.27 2.34
CA ASN A 140 -18.32 2.28 1.32
C ASN A 140 -17.32 1.75 0.29
N PRO A 141 -17.70 1.44 -0.96
CA PRO A 141 -16.74 1.04 -1.99
C PRO A 141 -15.85 2.23 -2.36
N VAL A 142 -14.55 2.00 -2.42
CA VAL A 142 -13.54 3.00 -2.79
C VAL A 142 -12.60 2.44 -3.86
N PRO A 143 -11.93 3.29 -4.67
CA PRO A 143 -10.89 2.84 -5.59
C PRO A 143 -9.80 2.05 -4.87
N PHE A 144 -9.31 0.97 -5.49
CA PHE A 144 -8.24 0.13 -4.95
C PHE A 144 -6.85 0.79 -5.15
N THR A 145 -6.68 2.08 -4.87
CA THR A 145 -5.39 2.78 -5.10
C THR A 145 -4.47 2.74 -3.87
N ASP A 146 -3.18 3.02 -4.07
CA ASP A 146 -2.20 3.09 -2.97
C ASP A 146 -2.58 4.18 -1.95
N GLU A 147 -3.17 5.29 -2.42
CA GLU A 147 -3.67 6.35 -1.55
C GLU A 147 -4.82 5.85 -0.67
N SER A 148 -5.81 5.17 -1.26
CA SER A 148 -6.93 4.60 -0.51
C SER A 148 -6.46 3.58 0.52
N ILE A 149 -5.53 2.69 0.15
CA ILE A 149 -4.93 1.70 1.06
C ILE A 149 -4.21 2.41 2.21
N ALA A 150 -3.38 3.41 1.93
CA ALA A 150 -2.62 4.16 2.93
C ALA A 150 -3.49 4.87 3.98
N THR A 151 -4.75 5.23 3.65
CA THR A 151 -5.71 5.76 4.66
C THR A 151 -6.22 4.73 5.66
N SER A 152 -5.92 3.45 5.45
CA SER A 152 -6.46 2.32 6.21
C SER A 152 -5.36 1.51 6.91
N THR A 153 -4.12 1.57 6.40
CA THR A 153 -2.93 0.88 6.94
C THR A 153 -2.61 1.25 8.40
N ASP A 154 -2.66 0.26 9.29
CA ASP A 154 -2.11 0.37 10.65
C ASP A 154 -0.62 -0.02 10.62
N TRP A 155 0.24 1.00 10.54
CA TRP A 155 1.69 0.82 10.53
C TRP A 155 2.26 0.16 11.79
N ALA A 156 1.58 0.20 12.94
CA ALA A 156 2.01 -0.54 14.13
C ALA A 156 1.70 -2.03 13.98
N LYS A 157 0.51 -2.37 13.46
CA LYS A 157 0.13 -3.75 13.10
C LYS A 157 1.05 -4.33 12.03
N VAL A 158 1.29 -3.60 10.93
CA VAL A 158 2.23 -3.98 9.85
C VAL A 158 3.64 -4.28 10.42
N ARG A 159 4.24 -3.34 11.18
CA ARG A 159 5.57 -3.54 11.76
C ARG A 159 5.63 -4.75 12.69
N LYS A 160 4.58 -4.99 13.49
CA LYS A 160 4.49 -6.15 14.39
C LYS A 160 4.37 -7.46 13.61
N TYR A 161 3.53 -7.52 12.58
CA TYR A 161 3.25 -8.78 11.87
C TYR A 161 4.39 -9.19 10.95
N TYR A 162 5.02 -8.24 10.24
CA TYR A 162 6.21 -8.47 9.42
C TYR A 162 7.53 -8.48 10.20
N LYS A 163 7.50 -8.39 11.53
CA LYS A 163 8.68 -8.38 12.42
C LYS A 163 9.70 -7.29 12.06
N LEU A 164 9.23 -6.10 11.69
CA LEU A 164 10.08 -4.97 11.29
C LEU A 164 10.63 -4.17 12.50
N ASN A 165 10.15 -4.46 13.71
CA ASN A 165 10.64 -3.84 14.94
C ASN A 165 12.07 -4.30 15.26
N GLY A 166 12.96 -3.37 15.61
CA GLY A 166 14.36 -3.68 15.94
C GLY A 166 15.30 -3.81 14.74
N LEU A 167 14.82 -3.52 13.53
CA LEU A 167 15.67 -3.40 12.35
C LEU A 167 16.35 -2.02 12.33
N ALA A 168 17.58 -1.93 12.86
CA ALA A 168 18.31 -0.67 13.04
C ALA A 168 18.41 0.21 11.77
N TRP A 169 18.43 -0.40 10.58
CA TRP A 169 18.45 0.32 9.31
C TRP A 169 17.12 1.02 8.97
N LEU A 170 15.99 0.49 9.43
CA LEU A 170 14.64 1.05 9.23
C LEU A 170 14.38 2.27 10.13
N ASP A 171 14.99 2.31 11.30
CA ASP A 171 14.94 3.46 12.19
C ASP A 171 15.86 4.59 11.67
N ALA A 172 17.06 4.26 11.17
CA ALA A 172 17.97 5.23 10.55
C ALA A 172 17.38 5.98 9.34
N ILE A 173 16.51 5.34 8.53
CA ILE A 173 15.86 5.99 7.37
C ILE A 173 14.90 7.12 7.82
N LYS A 174 14.25 6.99 8.98
CA LYS A 174 13.35 8.05 9.49
C LYS A 174 14.12 9.31 9.85
N ASP A 175 15.33 9.14 10.40
CA ASP A 175 16.21 10.23 10.77
C ASP A 175 16.78 10.98 9.55
N GLU A 176 16.79 10.36 8.37
CA GLU A 176 17.23 11.00 7.12
C GLU A 176 16.12 11.84 6.47
N ALA A 177 14.89 11.33 6.44
CA ALA A 177 13.72 12.05 5.90
C ALA A 177 13.39 13.35 6.66
N GLY A 178 13.84 13.47 7.92
CA GLY A 178 13.72 14.67 8.75
C GLY A 178 14.87 15.68 8.63
N LYS A 179 15.96 15.38 7.90
CA LYS A 179 17.10 16.31 7.79
C LYS A 179 16.74 17.49 6.87
N PRO A 180 16.75 18.75 7.36
CA PRO A 180 16.50 19.91 6.50
C PRO A 180 17.59 19.98 5.42
N THR A 181 17.16 20.07 4.16
CA THR A 181 18.10 20.17 3.04
C THR A 181 18.93 21.45 3.14
N ILE A 182 20.04 21.53 2.42
CA ILE A 182 20.92 22.71 2.46
C ILE A 182 20.15 24.00 2.08
N LYS A 183 19.14 23.90 1.21
CA LYS A 183 18.22 24.99 0.85
C LYS A 183 17.36 25.45 2.05
N ASP A 184 16.93 24.52 2.90
CA ASP A 184 16.13 24.83 4.09
C ASP A 184 16.95 25.51 5.19
N LYS A 185 18.24 25.14 5.32
CA LYS A 185 19.16 25.80 6.26
C LYS A 185 19.40 27.27 5.89
N HIS A 186 19.67 27.58 4.62
CA HIS A 186 19.81 28.97 4.16
C HIS A 186 18.54 29.81 4.40
N ARG A 187 17.36 29.22 4.15
CA ARG A 187 16.05 29.88 4.34
C ARG A 187 15.73 30.13 5.82
N ASN A 188 16.14 29.24 6.73
CA ASN A 188 15.96 29.45 8.18
C ASN A 188 16.95 30.47 8.76
N LEU A 189 18.16 30.59 8.21
CA LEU A 189 19.16 31.53 8.70
C LEU A 189 18.70 32.99 8.51
N HIS A 190 18.08 33.31 7.37
CA HIS A 190 17.52 34.64 7.11
C HIS A 190 16.33 35.03 8.01
N ARG A 191 15.61 34.07 8.62
CA ARG A 191 14.47 34.35 9.52
C ARG A 191 14.85 34.55 10.99
N LYS A 192 16.07 34.21 11.41
CA LYS A 192 16.47 34.26 12.83
C LYS A 192 17.18 35.53 13.30
N GLY A 193 17.47 36.46 12.38
CA GLY A 193 17.65 37.91 12.59
C GLY A 193 18.68 38.41 13.62
N LEU A 194 19.49 39.41 13.22
CA LEU A 194 19.86 40.49 14.14
C LEU A 194 20.30 41.74 13.36
N TYR A 195 19.54 42.83 13.50
CA TYR A 195 20.00 44.17 13.15
C TYR A 195 20.78 44.72 14.35
N HIS A 196 22.10 44.82 14.23
CA HIS A 196 22.89 45.93 14.81
C HIS A 196 24.39 45.75 14.55
N LEU A 197 24.99 46.76 13.92
CA LEU A 197 26.26 47.33 14.37
C LEU A 197 26.40 48.73 13.77
N ALA A 198 26.83 49.68 14.60
CA ALA A 198 26.80 51.10 14.29
C ALA A 198 27.99 51.52 13.41
N ALA A 199 27.78 52.57 12.61
CA ALA A 199 28.86 53.26 11.91
C ALA A 199 29.41 54.43 12.75
N PRO A 200 30.74 54.60 12.85
CA PRO A 200 31.38 55.88 13.11
C PRO A 200 31.77 56.57 11.78
N SER A 201 31.91 57.89 11.83
CA SER A 201 32.05 58.77 10.66
C SER A 201 33.48 59.30 10.46
N SER A 202 33.76 59.80 9.24
CA SER A 202 34.98 60.51 8.79
C SER A 202 36.24 59.61 8.63
N LEU A 203 37.17 59.83 7.68
CA LEU A 203 37.50 61.04 6.89
C LEU A 203 37.64 60.77 5.37
N LEU A 204 37.57 61.85 4.58
CA LEU A 204 37.88 61.92 3.14
C LEU A 204 39.38 61.73 2.85
N THR A 205 39.74 61.27 1.63
CA THR A 205 40.79 61.85 0.74
C THR A 205 40.78 61.16 -0.65
N THR A 206 41.17 61.92 -1.67
CA THR A 206 41.04 61.83 -3.14
C THR A 206 41.71 60.67 -3.93
N TYR A 207 41.08 60.33 -5.08
CA TYR A 207 41.58 60.06 -6.47
C TYR A 207 43.10 60.22 -6.82
N PRO A 208 43.61 59.76 -8.02
CA PRO A 208 43.02 58.93 -9.12
C PRO A 208 43.95 57.85 -9.80
N ALA A 209 43.37 57.08 -10.76
CA ALA A 209 43.90 56.53 -12.03
C ALA A 209 45.32 55.85 -12.11
N SER A 210 45.50 54.68 -12.77
CA SER A 210 45.44 54.50 -14.25
C SER A 210 46.04 53.14 -14.71
N HIS A 211 45.77 52.71 -15.97
CA HIS A 211 46.42 51.59 -16.72
C HIS A 211 46.32 50.16 -16.11
N LEU A 212 46.27 49.00 -16.79
CA LEU A 212 46.17 48.51 -18.20
C LEU A 212 45.55 47.06 -18.12
N PHE A 213 45.33 46.22 -19.14
CA PHE A 213 45.67 46.17 -20.58
C PHE A 213 44.44 45.65 -21.39
N ARG A 214 44.63 45.22 -22.65
CA ARG A 214 43.68 44.49 -23.53
C ARG A 214 44.09 43.02 -23.74
N PHE A 215 43.15 42.19 -24.20
CA PHE A 215 43.16 41.32 -25.43
C PHE A 215 42.02 40.29 -25.25
N ALA A 216 40.94 40.18 -26.06
CA ALA A 216 40.70 40.23 -27.52
C ALA A 216 40.97 38.89 -28.26
N SER A 217 39.87 38.12 -28.42
CA SER A 217 39.47 37.27 -29.56
C SER A 217 40.43 36.23 -30.18
N SER A 218 40.00 34.98 -30.16
CA SER A 218 39.62 34.21 -31.36
C SER A 218 38.41 33.34 -31.04
#